data_AF-A0A7C9BD53-F1
#
_entry.id   AF-A0A7C9BD53-F1
#
_cell.length_a   1.000
_cell.length_b   1.000
_cell.length_c   1.000
_cell.angle_alpha   90.00
_cell.angle_beta   90.00
_cell.angle_gamma   90.00
#
_symmetry.space_group_name_H-M   'P 1'
#
loop_
_entity.id
_entity.type
_entity.pdbx_description
1 polymer ?
#
loop_
_entity_poly.entity_id
_entity_poly.type
_entity_poly.pdbx_seq_one_letter_code
_entity_poly.pdbx_strand_id
1 'polypeptide(L)'
;MRNRSLPLLLLIFCLYLNPGLAQPVERFVKVIVAPDRTDWTYKPGDKAKFTISVLQSGNPVKNTLVRYEIGPEKMPATVKETKTLANGTISVEGGTMKDPGFLRCIAIAEVDGVEYRGLGTAGFGPENIQPTATDPADFDTFWSEGKADLAKIPLDAKMTLLPERCTETVNVYHVNIRNYGNSRLYGILAMPKKEGRYPAILHVPGAGVRPYFGDIANAEQGIITLQIGIHGVPVTMDAGVYDDLRAGALSNYQNFNLDDKDRFYYKRVYLGCVRANDFLTSLPQFDGSNLAVTGGSQGGALSIVTAALDSRVKGLGAFYPALSDVTGYLHGRAGGWPHYFAGSSRDFNDKKDKIATTAYYDVVNFARRVKIPGQYSWGFNDETCPPTSMYAAYNVITAPKSLYLALDTGHWTYPEQRDLMNGWLLKHLKGE
;
A
#
# COMPACT_ATOMS: atom_id res chain seq x y z
N MET A 1 5.45 -56.42 42.78
CA MET A 1 5.34 -55.83 41.42
C MET A 1 5.71 -54.36 41.50
N ARG A 2 6.96 -54.01 41.15
CA ARG A 2 7.47 -52.64 41.15
C ARG A 2 7.36 -52.10 39.72
N ASN A 3 6.45 -51.18 39.46
CA ASN A 3 6.41 -50.43 38.20
C ASN A 3 7.41 -49.28 38.29
N ARG A 4 8.47 -49.36 37.48
CA ARG A 4 9.42 -48.28 37.22
C ARG A 4 8.89 -47.47 36.03
N SER A 5 8.53 -46.22 36.26
CA SER A 5 8.25 -45.23 35.22
C SER A 5 9.57 -44.59 34.77
N LEU A 6 9.88 -44.75 33.48
CA LEU A 6 11.01 -44.15 32.77
C LEU A 6 10.49 -42.86 32.08
N PRO A 7 11.08 -41.67 32.28
CA PRO A 7 10.66 -40.50 31.53
C PRO A 7 11.37 -40.47 30.16
N LEU A 8 10.57 -40.51 29.10
CA LEU A 8 10.98 -40.35 27.72
C LEU A 8 11.37 -38.88 27.48
N LEU A 9 12.66 -38.61 27.28
CA LEU A 9 13.14 -37.32 26.78
C LEU A 9 12.67 -37.15 25.32
N LEU A 10 11.69 -36.27 25.10
CA LEU A 10 11.32 -35.80 23.78
C LEU A 10 12.22 -34.61 23.41
N LEU A 11 13.23 -34.88 22.57
CA LEU A 11 13.97 -33.87 21.83
C LEU A 11 13.01 -33.18 20.85
N ILE A 12 12.58 -31.97 21.16
CA ILE A 12 11.85 -31.09 20.24
C ILE A 12 12.88 -30.45 19.31
N PHE A 13 12.94 -30.95 18.08
CA PHE A 13 13.70 -30.34 16.99
C PHE A 13 12.92 -29.11 16.50
N CYS A 14 13.32 -27.92 16.94
CA CYS A 14 12.78 -26.65 16.44
C CYS A 14 13.20 -26.47 14.97
N LEU A 15 12.30 -26.82 14.05
CA LEU A 15 12.39 -26.40 12.66
C LEU A 15 12.27 -24.87 12.60
N TYR A 16 13.40 -24.22 12.33
CA TYR A 16 13.46 -22.82 11.95
C TYR A 16 12.56 -22.62 10.72
N LEU A 17 11.42 -21.97 10.91
CA LEU A 17 10.62 -21.41 9.84
C LEU A 17 11.39 -20.20 9.29
N ASN A 18 12.23 -20.46 8.27
CA ASN A 18 12.70 -19.40 7.39
C ASN A 18 11.47 -18.66 6.84
N PRO A 19 11.39 -17.32 6.91
CA PRO A 19 10.37 -16.59 6.17
C PRO A 19 10.63 -16.89 4.69
N GLY A 20 9.67 -17.59 4.07
CA GLY A 20 9.87 -18.26 2.79
C GLY A 20 10.47 -17.34 1.74
N LEU A 21 11.48 -17.86 1.04
CA LEU A 21 11.59 -17.65 -0.40
C LEU A 21 10.27 -18.14 -1.00
N ALA A 22 9.26 -17.28 -1.06
CA ALA A 22 8.14 -17.52 -1.94
C ALA A 22 8.76 -17.61 -3.33
N GLN A 23 8.88 -18.83 -3.86
CA GLN A 23 9.26 -19.00 -5.26
C GLN A 23 8.33 -18.09 -6.06
N PRO A 24 8.83 -17.35 -7.07
CA PRO A 24 7.96 -16.63 -7.97
C PRO A 24 6.89 -17.63 -8.41
N VAL A 25 5.61 -17.27 -8.34
CA VAL A 25 4.55 -18.09 -8.92
C VAL A 25 4.69 -17.93 -10.43
N GLU A 26 5.73 -18.54 -10.98
CA GLU A 26 6.02 -18.52 -12.39
C GLU A 26 5.00 -19.43 -13.05
N ARG A 27 4.18 -18.85 -13.91
CA ARG A 27 3.17 -19.61 -14.63
C ARG A 27 3.83 -20.35 -15.77
N PHE A 28 3.42 -21.61 -15.94
CA PHE A 28 3.89 -22.50 -17.00
C PHE A 28 3.71 -21.88 -18.40
N VAL A 29 2.57 -21.19 -18.62
CA VAL A 29 2.32 -20.34 -19.78
C VAL A 29 2.18 -18.89 -19.32
N LYS A 30 2.83 -17.98 -20.05
CA LYS A 30 2.79 -16.54 -19.84
C LYS A 30 1.94 -15.89 -20.93
N VAL A 31 0.88 -15.20 -20.52
CA VAL A 31 0.15 -14.28 -21.40
C VAL A 31 0.68 -12.89 -21.13
N ILE A 32 1.34 -12.32 -22.12
CA ILE A 32 1.93 -10.98 -22.07
C ILE A 32 1.04 -10.07 -22.88
N VAL A 33 0.63 -8.95 -22.29
CA VAL A 33 -0.13 -7.91 -22.96
C VAL A 33 0.62 -6.60 -22.77
N ALA A 34 0.96 -5.93 -23.85
CA ALA A 34 1.69 -4.66 -23.81
C ALA A 34 1.05 -3.65 -24.78
N PRO A 35 0.90 -2.37 -24.40
CA PRO A 35 0.62 -1.29 -25.33
C PRO A 35 1.71 -1.21 -26.43
N ASP A 36 1.37 -0.61 -27.57
CA ASP A 36 2.29 -0.42 -28.70
C ASP A 36 3.35 0.67 -28.48
N ARG A 37 3.23 1.45 -27.40
CA ARG A 37 4.24 2.43 -26.96
C ARG A 37 5.01 1.92 -25.75
N THR A 38 6.33 2.09 -25.75
CA THR A 38 7.24 1.54 -24.73
C THR A 38 7.11 2.20 -23.36
N ASP A 39 6.66 3.46 -23.30
CA ASP A 39 6.39 4.20 -22.07
C ASP A 39 4.94 4.02 -21.57
N TRP A 40 4.10 3.32 -22.35
CA TRP A 40 2.68 3.06 -22.11
C TRP A 40 1.83 4.34 -22.01
N THR A 41 2.32 5.49 -22.49
CA THR A 41 1.59 6.76 -22.40
C THR A 41 1.08 7.30 -23.73
N TYR A 42 -0.10 7.91 -23.66
CA TYR A 42 -0.85 8.40 -24.80
C TYR A 42 -1.43 9.79 -24.49
N LYS A 43 -1.62 10.62 -25.51
CA LYS A 43 -2.43 11.82 -25.37
C LYS A 43 -3.90 11.44 -25.50
N PRO A 44 -4.83 12.08 -24.77
CA PRO A 44 -6.25 11.90 -25.03
C PRO A 44 -6.58 12.10 -26.52
N GLY A 45 -7.34 11.18 -27.11
CA GLY A 45 -7.64 11.12 -28.54
C GLY A 45 -6.67 10.27 -29.39
N ASP A 46 -5.49 9.91 -28.87
CA ASP A 46 -4.60 8.94 -29.54
C ASP A 46 -5.27 7.56 -29.62
N LYS A 47 -4.88 6.75 -30.61
CA LYS A 47 -5.34 5.36 -30.71
C LYS A 47 -4.26 4.44 -30.15
N ALA A 48 -4.58 3.69 -29.09
CA ALA A 48 -3.72 2.65 -28.54
C ALA A 48 -3.96 1.32 -29.25
N LYS A 49 -2.89 0.54 -29.40
CA LYS A 49 -2.96 -0.88 -29.76
C LYS A 49 -2.34 -1.72 -28.65
N PHE A 50 -2.79 -2.96 -28.53
CA PHE A 50 -2.20 -3.91 -27.61
C PHE A 50 -1.65 -5.09 -28.40
N THR A 51 -0.45 -5.54 -28.02
CA THR A 51 0.10 -6.81 -28.46
C THR A 51 -0.19 -7.84 -27.38
N ILE A 52 -0.85 -8.94 -27.76
CA ILE A 52 -1.10 -10.09 -26.90
C ILE A 52 -0.22 -11.23 -27.37
N SER A 53 0.61 -11.77 -26.49
CA SER A 53 1.52 -12.88 -26.77
C SER A 53 1.34 -14.00 -25.76
N VAL A 54 1.30 -15.25 -26.23
CA VAL A 54 1.22 -16.45 -25.39
C VAL A 54 2.52 -17.22 -25.53
N LEU A 55 3.26 -17.32 -24.43
CA LEU A 55 4.58 -17.96 -24.39
C LEU A 55 4.58 -19.14 -23.42
N GLN A 56 5.23 -20.23 -23.82
CA GLN A 56 5.54 -21.36 -22.96
C GLN A 56 7.05 -21.61 -23.03
N SER A 57 7.72 -21.63 -21.87
CA SER A 57 9.18 -21.74 -21.81
C SER A 57 9.92 -20.75 -22.72
N GLY A 58 9.36 -19.54 -22.89
CA GLY A 58 9.90 -18.47 -23.75
C GLY A 58 9.54 -18.57 -25.24
N ASN A 59 8.88 -19.65 -25.69
CA ASN A 59 8.51 -19.86 -27.09
C ASN A 59 7.03 -19.52 -27.36
N PRO A 60 6.67 -18.93 -28.51
CA PRO A 60 5.27 -18.68 -28.87
C PRO A 60 4.45 -19.97 -28.97
N VAL A 61 3.30 -20.01 -28.29
CA VAL A 61 2.33 -21.11 -28.40
C VAL A 61 1.42 -20.81 -29.59
N LYS A 62 1.51 -21.63 -30.64
CA LYS A 62 0.76 -21.42 -31.88
C LYS A 62 -0.69 -21.90 -31.75
N ASN A 63 -1.55 -21.31 -32.58
CA ASN A 63 -2.98 -21.66 -32.69
C ASN A 63 -3.74 -21.58 -31.35
N THR A 64 -3.29 -20.74 -30.42
CA THR A 64 -3.94 -20.58 -29.12
C THR A 64 -5.20 -19.74 -29.24
N LEU A 65 -6.31 -20.22 -28.68
CA LEU A 65 -7.53 -19.44 -28.55
C LEU A 65 -7.35 -18.44 -27.39
N VAL A 66 -7.54 -17.16 -27.66
CA VAL A 66 -7.46 -16.09 -26.67
C VAL A 66 -8.76 -15.30 -26.65
N ARG A 67 -9.36 -15.22 -25.47
CA ARG A 67 -10.45 -14.30 -25.16
C ARG A 67 -9.83 -13.03 -24.58
N TYR A 68 -10.22 -11.87 -25.07
CA TYR A 68 -9.74 -10.61 -24.53
C TYR A 68 -10.85 -9.58 -24.39
N GLU A 69 -10.67 -8.71 -23.40
CA GLU A 69 -11.55 -7.58 -23.14
C GLU A 69 -10.74 -6.29 -23.01
N ILE A 70 -11.28 -5.19 -23.56
CA ILE A 70 -10.66 -3.88 -23.53
C ILE A 70 -11.67 -2.84 -23.07
N GLY A 71 -11.26 -1.99 -22.13
CA GLY A 71 -12.06 -0.87 -21.67
C GLY A 71 -11.37 -0.04 -20.59
N PRO A 72 -12.00 1.04 -20.11
CA PRO A 72 -11.46 1.83 -19.01
C PRO A 72 -11.24 0.94 -17.78
N GLU A 73 -10.12 1.10 -17.09
CA GLU A 73 -9.79 0.23 -15.97
C GLU A 73 -10.87 0.27 -14.88
N LYS A 74 -11.12 -0.89 -14.25
CA LYS A 74 -12.16 -1.07 -13.21
C LYS A 74 -13.58 -0.71 -13.65
N MET A 75 -13.81 -0.41 -14.92
CA MET A 75 -15.12 -0.18 -15.52
C MET A 75 -15.48 -1.35 -16.44
N PRO A 76 -16.77 -1.51 -16.82
CA PRO A 76 -17.16 -2.52 -17.81
C PRO A 76 -16.38 -2.37 -19.11
N ALA A 77 -15.88 -3.48 -19.64
CA ALA A 77 -15.19 -3.50 -20.92
C ALA A 77 -16.11 -3.06 -22.06
N THR A 78 -15.57 -2.28 -22.99
CA THR A 78 -16.25 -1.80 -24.19
C THR A 78 -16.07 -2.75 -25.38
N VAL A 79 -15.01 -3.56 -25.36
CA VAL A 79 -14.71 -4.58 -26.37
C VAL A 79 -14.57 -5.93 -25.67
N LYS A 80 -15.17 -6.96 -26.25
CA LYS A 80 -14.99 -8.36 -25.86
C LYS A 80 -14.94 -9.22 -27.12
N GLU A 81 -13.80 -9.86 -27.35
CA GLU A 81 -13.59 -10.67 -28.54
C GLU A 81 -12.83 -11.96 -28.21
N THR A 82 -12.94 -12.93 -29.12
CA THR A 82 -12.15 -14.16 -29.10
C THR A 82 -11.40 -14.27 -30.42
N LYS A 83 -10.08 -14.48 -30.37
CA LYS A 83 -9.22 -14.64 -31.55
C LYS A 83 -8.25 -15.79 -31.37
N THR A 84 -7.90 -16.45 -32.48
CA THR A 84 -6.86 -17.46 -32.50
C THR A 84 -5.52 -16.82 -32.86
N LEU A 85 -4.52 -16.99 -31.99
CA LEU A 85 -3.16 -16.51 -32.21
C LEU A 85 -2.38 -17.55 -33.03
N ALA A 86 -2.49 -17.48 -34.36
CA ALA A 86 -1.83 -18.43 -35.26
C ALA A 86 -0.33 -18.59 -34.98
N ASN A 87 0.36 -17.48 -34.70
CA ASN A 87 1.80 -17.45 -34.42
C ASN A 87 2.14 -17.22 -32.93
N GLY A 88 1.17 -17.41 -32.03
CA GLY A 88 1.33 -17.13 -30.59
C GLY A 88 1.41 -15.66 -30.22
N THR A 89 1.15 -14.75 -31.16
CA THR A 89 1.00 -13.32 -30.91
C THR A 89 -0.03 -12.70 -31.85
N ILE A 90 -0.68 -11.63 -31.41
CA ILE A 90 -1.59 -10.80 -32.21
C ILE A 90 -1.53 -9.34 -31.75
N SER A 91 -1.64 -8.41 -32.69
CA SER A 91 -1.91 -6.99 -32.39
C SER A 91 -3.40 -6.72 -32.53
N VAL A 92 -4.00 -6.07 -31.53
CA VAL A 92 -5.42 -5.71 -31.49
C VAL A 92 -5.58 -4.22 -31.28
N GLU A 93 -6.58 -3.62 -31.92
CA GLU A 93 -6.93 -2.22 -31.70
C GLU A 93 -7.49 -2.08 -30.27
N GLY A 94 -6.84 -1.24 -29.46
CA GLY A 94 -7.28 -0.95 -28.09
C GLY A 94 -8.39 0.10 -28.04
N GLY A 95 -8.34 1.07 -28.96
CA GLY A 95 -9.25 2.21 -28.98
C GLY A 95 -8.58 3.48 -28.44
N THR A 96 -9.36 4.36 -27.84
CA THR A 96 -8.91 5.68 -27.38
C THR A 96 -9.66 6.08 -26.11
N MET A 97 -9.12 7.06 -25.39
CA MET A 97 -9.83 7.77 -24.33
C MET A 97 -9.91 9.26 -24.67
N LYS A 98 -11.09 9.86 -24.45
CA LYS A 98 -11.30 11.31 -24.61
C LYS A 98 -10.79 12.11 -23.43
N ASP A 99 -10.93 11.54 -22.24
CA ASP A 99 -10.52 12.14 -20.98
C ASP A 99 -9.26 11.45 -20.43
N PRO A 100 -8.49 12.14 -19.58
CA PRO A 100 -7.38 11.52 -18.85
C PRO A 100 -7.82 10.27 -18.07
N GLY A 101 -7.06 9.18 -18.17
CA GLY A 101 -7.39 7.92 -17.52
C GLY A 101 -6.58 6.74 -18.05
N PHE A 102 -7.05 5.53 -17.78
CA PHE A 102 -6.34 4.30 -18.15
C PHE A 102 -7.25 3.33 -18.89
N LEU A 103 -6.77 2.83 -20.02
CA LEU A 103 -7.42 1.84 -20.87
C LEU A 103 -6.70 0.51 -20.71
N ARG A 104 -7.42 -0.54 -20.30
CA ARG A 104 -6.83 -1.83 -19.97
C ARG A 104 -7.28 -2.89 -20.95
N CYS A 105 -6.33 -3.72 -21.40
CA CYS A 105 -6.57 -4.94 -22.14
C CYS A 105 -6.27 -6.14 -21.22
N ILE A 106 -7.25 -7.00 -20.98
CA ILE A 106 -7.10 -8.27 -20.25
C ILE A 106 -7.27 -9.39 -21.25
N ALA A 107 -6.31 -10.32 -21.30
CA ALA A 107 -6.33 -11.48 -22.17
C ALA A 107 -6.28 -12.78 -21.36
N ILE A 108 -7.09 -13.76 -21.77
CA ILE A 108 -7.14 -15.10 -21.21
C ILE A 108 -6.89 -16.08 -22.34
N ALA A 109 -5.78 -16.81 -22.25
CA ALA A 109 -5.41 -17.87 -23.17
C ALA A 109 -5.78 -19.23 -22.58
N GLU A 110 -6.36 -20.11 -23.37
CA GLU A 110 -6.57 -21.51 -22.99
C GLU A 110 -5.50 -22.39 -23.64
N VAL A 111 -4.70 -23.08 -22.83
CA VAL A 111 -3.68 -24.03 -23.29
C VAL A 111 -3.85 -25.32 -22.51
N ASP A 112 -4.08 -26.43 -23.22
CA ASP A 112 -4.31 -27.77 -22.65
C ASP A 112 -5.41 -27.80 -21.57
N GLY A 113 -6.50 -27.05 -21.79
CA GLY A 113 -7.64 -26.95 -20.86
C GLY A 113 -7.38 -26.09 -19.61
N VAL A 114 -6.24 -25.39 -19.54
CA VAL A 114 -5.89 -24.48 -18.44
C VAL A 114 -5.92 -23.04 -18.93
N GLU A 115 -6.56 -22.17 -18.15
CA GLU A 115 -6.62 -20.74 -18.44
C GLU A 115 -5.43 -19.97 -17.85
N TYR A 116 -4.80 -19.15 -18.68
CA TYR A 116 -3.71 -18.26 -18.30
C TYR A 116 -4.12 -16.82 -18.58
N ARG A 117 -4.05 -15.97 -17.56
CA ARG A 117 -4.43 -14.56 -17.65
C ARG A 117 -3.20 -13.65 -17.74
N GLY A 118 -3.28 -12.65 -18.61
CA GLY A 118 -2.34 -11.54 -18.73
C GLY A 118 -3.08 -10.22 -18.94
N LEU A 119 -2.42 -9.09 -18.66
CA LEU A 119 -3.02 -7.77 -18.89
C LEU A 119 -1.95 -6.70 -19.13
N GLY A 120 -2.37 -5.63 -19.81
CA GLY A 120 -1.56 -4.45 -20.08
C GLY A 120 -2.46 -3.21 -20.11
N THR A 121 -1.93 -2.08 -19.67
CA THR A 121 -2.73 -0.87 -19.43
C THR A 121 -2.06 0.35 -20.05
N ALA A 122 -2.78 1.05 -20.93
CA ALA A 122 -2.34 2.28 -21.57
C ALA A 122 -2.83 3.50 -20.77
N GLY A 123 -1.93 4.41 -20.40
CA GLY A 123 -2.26 5.65 -19.70
C GLY A 123 -2.47 6.81 -20.67
N PHE A 124 -3.65 7.43 -20.64
CA PHE A 124 -4.02 8.59 -21.44
C PHE A 124 -3.91 9.86 -20.58
N GLY A 125 -2.92 10.71 -20.87
CA GLY A 125 -2.58 11.92 -20.09
C GLY A 125 -2.64 11.77 -18.56
N PRO A 126 -1.98 10.77 -17.93
CA PRO A 126 -2.15 10.48 -16.50
C PRO A 126 -1.88 11.67 -15.57
N GLU A 127 -0.94 12.55 -15.94
CA GLU A 127 -0.56 13.76 -15.21
C GLU A 127 -1.68 14.81 -15.15
N ASN A 128 -2.71 14.68 -15.99
CA ASN A 128 -3.85 15.59 -16.04
C ASN A 128 -5.08 15.07 -15.30
N ILE A 129 -5.03 13.85 -14.74
CA ILE A 129 -6.15 13.28 -13.96
C ILE A 129 -6.43 14.16 -12.75
N GLN A 130 -7.68 14.63 -12.66
CA GLN A 130 -8.18 15.43 -11.54
C GLN A 130 -8.99 14.54 -10.58
N PRO A 131 -8.87 14.76 -9.27
CA PRO A 131 -9.65 14.01 -8.29
C PRO A 131 -11.14 14.37 -8.33
N THR A 132 -11.96 13.43 -7.88
CA THR A 132 -13.40 13.58 -7.65
C THR A 132 -13.73 13.78 -6.17
N ALA A 133 -12.78 13.49 -5.26
CA ALA A 133 -12.95 13.78 -3.84
C ALA A 133 -13.19 15.28 -3.61
N THR A 134 -14.26 15.60 -2.88
CA THR A 134 -14.52 16.97 -2.39
C THR A 134 -13.56 17.30 -1.25
N ASP A 135 -13.04 18.53 -1.18
CA ASP A 135 -12.25 19.04 -0.06
C ASP A 135 -13.19 19.77 0.92
N PRO A 136 -13.53 19.19 2.09
CA PRO A 136 -14.44 19.82 3.05
C PRO A 136 -13.90 21.15 3.55
N ALA A 137 -14.77 22.16 3.69
CA ALA A 137 -14.37 23.50 4.12
C ALA A 137 -13.76 23.53 5.54
N ASP A 138 -14.16 22.59 6.40
CA ASP A 138 -13.68 22.43 7.77
C ASP A 138 -12.65 21.28 7.91
N PHE A 139 -12.10 20.76 6.81
CA PHE A 139 -11.15 19.63 6.83
C PHE A 139 -9.95 19.88 7.74
N ASP A 140 -9.32 21.06 7.62
CA ASP A 140 -8.16 21.42 8.43
C ASP A 140 -8.51 21.54 9.91
N THR A 141 -9.65 22.17 10.21
CA THR A 141 -10.17 22.29 11.58
C THR A 141 -10.38 20.90 12.17
N PHE A 142 -11.10 20.01 11.49
CA PHE A 142 -11.40 18.65 11.94
C PHE A 142 -10.16 17.83 12.31
N TRP A 143 -9.10 17.94 11.51
CA TRP A 143 -7.85 17.22 11.79
C TRP A 143 -6.98 17.92 12.84
N SER A 144 -6.99 19.25 12.89
CA SER A 144 -6.31 20.01 13.95
C SER A 144 -6.90 19.73 15.33
N GLU A 145 -8.23 19.66 15.45
CA GLU A 145 -8.95 19.29 16.67
C GLU A 145 -8.63 17.84 17.07
N GLY A 146 -8.65 16.90 16.11
CA GLY A 146 -8.26 15.51 16.37
C GLY A 146 -6.83 15.38 16.90
N LYS A 147 -5.88 16.16 16.39
CA LYS A 147 -4.51 16.22 16.93
C LYS A 147 -4.45 16.86 18.32
N ALA A 148 -5.22 17.92 18.56
CA ALA A 148 -5.30 18.56 19.87
C ALA A 148 -5.87 17.60 20.94
N ASP A 149 -6.87 16.80 20.58
CA ASP A 149 -7.41 15.77 21.46
C ASP A 149 -6.42 14.63 21.70
N LEU A 150 -5.71 14.21 20.65
CA LEU A 150 -4.63 13.24 20.80
C LEU A 150 -3.55 13.76 21.77
N ALA A 151 -3.16 15.04 21.69
CA ALA A 151 -2.13 15.62 22.55
C ALA A 151 -2.49 15.62 24.05
N LYS A 152 -3.78 15.62 24.40
CA LYS A 152 -4.26 15.52 25.79
C LYS A 152 -4.07 14.12 26.39
N ILE A 153 -3.88 13.10 25.54
CA ILE A 153 -3.70 11.72 25.98
C ILE A 153 -2.20 11.48 26.22
N PRO A 154 -1.75 11.16 27.45
CA PRO A 154 -0.34 10.91 27.72
C PRO A 154 0.18 9.76 26.86
N LEU A 155 1.46 9.80 26.49
CA LEU A 155 2.08 8.74 25.69
C LEU A 155 1.94 7.37 26.37
N ASP A 156 2.29 7.30 27.67
CA ASP A 156 2.31 6.05 28.47
C ASP A 156 2.91 4.90 27.63
N ALA A 157 4.11 5.19 27.11
CA ALA A 157 4.86 4.33 26.21
C ALA A 157 5.62 3.29 27.04
N LYS A 158 5.50 2.02 26.66
CA LYS A 158 6.24 0.91 27.25
C LYS A 158 7.01 0.19 26.17
N MET A 159 8.28 -0.05 26.44
CA MET A 159 9.19 -0.77 25.55
C MET A 159 9.61 -2.07 26.23
N THR A 160 9.37 -3.19 25.56
CA THR A 160 9.82 -4.52 26.01
C THR A 160 10.88 -5.00 25.04
N LEU A 161 12.11 -5.19 25.52
CA LEU A 161 13.19 -5.74 24.70
C LEU A 161 12.79 -7.13 24.19
N LEU A 162 13.11 -7.43 22.94
CA LEU A 162 12.97 -8.74 22.30
C LEU A 162 14.38 -9.28 22.02
N PRO A 163 15.04 -9.93 23.01
CA PRO A 163 16.43 -10.36 22.87
C PRO A 163 16.66 -11.27 21.65
N GLU A 164 15.68 -12.10 21.32
CA GLU A 164 15.72 -13.04 20.20
C GLU A 164 15.72 -12.36 18.82
N ARG A 165 15.39 -11.07 18.75
CA ARG A 165 15.42 -10.27 17.52
C ARG A 165 16.57 -9.26 17.47
N CYS A 166 17.33 -9.12 18.55
CA CYS A 166 18.47 -8.20 18.59
C CYS A 166 19.65 -8.75 17.78
N THR A 167 20.42 -7.85 17.17
CA THR A 167 21.69 -8.21 16.50
C THR A 167 22.87 -7.73 17.34
N GLU A 168 24.10 -7.92 16.87
CA GLU A 168 25.28 -7.37 17.55
C GLU A 168 25.21 -5.84 17.68
N THR A 169 24.58 -5.16 16.74
CA THR A 169 24.57 -3.68 16.61
C THR A 169 23.19 -3.04 16.84
N VAL A 170 22.10 -3.80 16.91
CA VAL A 170 20.73 -3.27 17.03
C VAL A 170 19.97 -3.90 18.20
N ASN A 171 19.29 -3.06 18.98
CA ASN A 171 18.28 -3.48 19.95
C ASN A 171 16.89 -3.43 19.31
N VAL A 172 16.08 -4.48 19.54
CA VAL A 172 14.71 -4.56 19.03
C VAL A 172 13.74 -4.61 20.20
N TYR A 173 12.70 -3.79 20.16
CA TYR A 173 11.68 -3.68 21.20
C TYR A 173 10.28 -3.87 20.62
N HIS A 174 9.44 -4.59 21.34
CA HIS A 174 8.00 -4.45 21.20
C HIS A 174 7.56 -3.20 21.96
N VAL A 175 6.86 -2.29 21.28
CA VAL A 175 6.37 -1.05 21.88
C VAL A 175 4.85 -1.08 22.02
N ASN A 176 4.35 -0.53 23.12
CA ASN A 176 2.94 -0.19 23.28
C ASN A 176 2.78 1.24 23.78
N ILE A 177 1.84 1.98 23.20
CA ILE A 177 1.64 3.41 23.45
C ILE A 177 0.13 3.64 23.55
N ARG A 178 -0.35 4.50 24.46
CA ARG A 178 -1.78 4.89 24.41
C ARG A 178 -2.08 5.60 23.09
N ASN A 179 -3.32 5.54 22.64
CA ASN A 179 -3.75 6.18 21.40
C ASN A 179 -5.17 6.74 21.53
N TYR A 180 -5.62 7.45 20.49
CA TYR A 180 -6.96 8.00 20.34
C TYR A 180 -8.06 6.94 20.57
N GLY A 181 -9.20 7.36 21.13
CA GLY A 181 -10.36 6.49 21.34
C GLY A 181 -10.16 5.42 22.42
N ASN A 182 -9.33 5.71 23.44
CA ASN A 182 -8.94 4.77 24.50
C ASN A 182 -8.33 3.46 23.97
N SER A 183 -7.74 3.49 22.77
CA SER A 183 -7.03 2.35 22.20
C SER A 183 -5.55 2.39 22.59
N ARG A 184 -4.81 1.35 22.22
CA ARG A 184 -3.35 1.38 22.17
C ARG A 184 -2.86 1.28 20.73
N LEU A 185 -1.62 1.70 20.52
CA LEU A 185 -0.84 1.50 19.32
C LEU A 185 0.32 0.56 19.67
N TYR A 186 0.60 -0.39 18.79
CA TYR A 186 1.68 -1.37 18.97
C TYR A 186 2.62 -1.32 17.79
N GLY A 187 3.89 -1.66 18.02
CA GLY A 187 4.88 -1.70 16.96
C GLY A 187 6.17 -2.41 17.36
N ILE A 188 7.06 -2.56 16.39
CA ILE A 188 8.43 -3.02 16.59
C ILE A 188 9.37 -1.85 16.34
N LEU A 189 10.10 -1.45 17.38
CA LEU A 189 11.16 -0.45 17.31
C LEU A 189 12.50 -1.16 17.16
N ALA A 190 13.26 -0.87 16.11
CA ALA A 190 14.66 -1.25 16.00
C ALA A 190 15.54 0.00 16.14
N MET A 191 16.55 -0.08 17.02
CA MET A 191 17.38 1.07 17.40
C MET A 191 18.85 0.67 17.46
N PRO A 192 19.77 1.47 16.88
CA PRO A 192 21.20 1.24 17.04
C PRO A 192 21.63 1.15 18.51
N LYS A 193 22.48 0.18 18.85
CA LYS A 193 23.04 0.00 20.21
C LYS A 193 24.10 1.05 20.55
N LYS A 194 24.88 1.47 19.55
CA LYS A 194 25.95 2.44 19.73
C LYS A 194 25.35 3.75 20.26
N GLU A 195 25.97 4.33 21.27
CA GLU A 195 25.57 5.65 21.76
C GLU A 195 25.62 6.68 20.64
N GLY A 196 24.57 7.47 20.52
CA GLY A 196 24.44 8.45 19.45
C GLY A 196 23.03 8.97 19.29
N ARG A 197 22.90 9.88 18.34
CA ARG A 197 21.65 10.42 17.86
C ARG A 197 21.46 10.07 16.40
N TYR A 198 20.26 9.65 16.05
CA TYR A 198 19.96 9.04 14.76
C TYR A 198 18.69 9.64 14.14
N PRO A 199 18.64 9.75 12.81
CA PRO A 199 17.39 9.99 12.11
C PRO A 199 16.42 8.81 12.32
N ALA A 200 15.15 8.98 11.98
CA ALA A 200 14.13 7.96 12.17
C ALA A 200 13.26 7.72 10.93
N ILE A 201 12.81 6.48 10.74
CA ILE A 201 11.81 6.08 9.74
C ILE A 201 10.62 5.42 10.44
N LEU A 202 9.43 5.97 10.22
CA LEU A 202 8.16 5.33 10.55
C LEU A 202 7.71 4.44 9.39
N HIS A 203 7.56 3.14 9.62
CA HIS A 203 6.95 2.19 8.68
C HIS A 203 5.48 1.99 9.02
N VAL A 204 4.61 2.47 8.12
CA VAL A 204 3.16 2.35 8.23
C VAL A 204 2.64 1.18 7.38
N PRO A 205 1.67 0.39 7.87
CA PRO A 205 1.36 -0.91 7.27
C PRO A 205 0.39 -0.83 6.09
N GLY A 206 0.61 -1.71 5.10
CA GLY A 206 -0.42 -2.08 4.12
C GLY A 206 -1.59 -2.84 4.77
N ALA A 207 -2.72 -2.92 4.06
CA ALA A 207 -3.94 -3.52 4.57
C ALA A 207 -3.77 -4.98 5.00
N GLY A 208 -4.40 -5.32 6.13
CA GLY A 208 -4.43 -6.67 6.67
C GLY A 208 -4.20 -6.72 8.17
N VAL A 209 -4.40 -7.90 8.75
CA VAL A 209 -4.27 -8.19 10.18
C VAL A 209 -3.17 -9.25 10.30
N ARG A 210 -2.00 -8.87 10.82
CA ARG A 210 -0.79 -9.71 10.82
C ARG A 210 0.23 -9.24 11.87
N PRO A 211 1.19 -10.10 12.27
CA PRO A 211 2.32 -9.67 13.08
C PRO A 211 3.31 -8.79 12.29
N TYR A 212 4.22 -8.15 13.01
CA TYR A 212 5.29 -7.32 12.45
C TYR A 212 6.65 -7.68 13.05
N PHE A 213 7.71 -7.42 12.29
CA PHE A 213 9.08 -7.84 12.63
C PHE A 213 10.06 -6.69 12.78
N GLY A 214 9.71 -5.48 12.34
CA GLY A 214 10.59 -4.32 12.34
C GLY A 214 11.49 -4.26 11.11
N ASP A 215 12.25 -3.17 10.98
CA ASP A 215 13.25 -2.98 9.93
C ASP A 215 14.64 -2.88 10.57
N ILE A 216 15.24 -4.05 10.79
CA ILE A 216 16.57 -4.18 11.40
C ILE A 216 17.66 -3.70 10.43
N ALA A 217 17.48 -3.94 9.12
CA ALA A 217 18.50 -3.64 8.11
C ALA A 217 18.78 -2.14 7.99
N ASN A 218 17.77 -1.28 8.07
CA ASN A 218 17.99 0.16 8.14
C ASN A 218 18.50 0.61 9.52
N ALA A 219 18.15 -0.10 10.59
CA ALA A 219 18.70 0.18 11.91
C ALA A 219 20.20 -0.10 12.01
N GLU A 220 20.69 -1.14 11.35
CA GLU A 220 22.13 -1.42 11.22
C GLU A 220 22.88 -0.32 10.46
N GLN A 221 22.18 0.46 9.64
CA GLN A 221 22.71 1.62 8.92
C GLN A 221 22.61 2.94 9.68
N GLY A 222 22.29 2.90 10.98
CA GLY A 222 22.25 4.07 11.86
C GLY A 222 20.93 4.86 11.78
N ILE A 223 19.80 4.18 11.58
CA ILE A 223 18.46 4.79 11.54
C ILE A 223 17.61 4.19 12.67
N ILE A 224 16.81 4.98 13.37
CA ILE A 224 15.77 4.41 14.25
C ILE A 224 14.59 4.01 13.37
N THR A 225 14.16 2.75 13.42
CA THR A 225 12.98 2.30 12.66
C THR A 225 11.86 1.91 13.61
N LEU A 226 10.63 2.33 13.29
CA LEU A 226 9.43 1.90 13.99
C LEU A 226 8.40 1.39 12.99
N GLN A 227 8.09 0.10 13.06
CA GLN A 227 7.03 -0.51 12.26
C GLN A 227 5.78 -0.69 13.12
N ILE A 228 4.68 -0.03 12.77
CA ILE A 228 3.45 -0.02 13.59
C ILE A 228 2.36 -0.95 13.04
N GLY A 229 1.57 -1.51 13.95
CA GLY A 229 0.27 -2.11 13.67
C GLY A 229 -0.86 -1.16 14.04
N ILE A 230 -1.92 -1.13 13.22
CA ILE A 230 -3.02 -0.15 13.34
C ILE A 230 -4.25 -0.67 14.09
N HIS A 231 -4.26 -1.96 14.45
CA HIS A 231 -5.47 -2.63 14.96
C HIS A 231 -5.67 -2.49 16.47
N GLY A 232 -4.68 -2.00 17.20
CA GLY A 232 -4.74 -1.93 18.66
C GLY A 232 -4.55 -3.28 19.36
N VAL A 233 -3.90 -4.21 18.67
CA VAL A 233 -3.46 -5.51 19.20
C VAL A 233 -1.93 -5.59 19.17
N PRO A 234 -1.29 -6.25 20.15
CA PRO A 234 0.15 -6.52 20.12
C PRO A 234 0.58 -7.13 18.79
N VAL A 235 1.76 -6.73 18.29
CA VAL A 235 2.24 -7.11 16.95
C VAL A 235 3.17 -8.34 16.95
N THR A 236 3.27 -9.01 18.11
CA THR A 236 4.14 -10.17 18.35
C THR A 236 3.37 -11.43 18.74
N MET A 237 2.04 -11.43 18.68
CA MET A 237 1.23 -12.61 18.93
C MET A 237 1.48 -13.72 17.88
N ASP A 238 1.00 -14.92 18.16
CA ASP A 238 1.02 -16.02 17.19
C ASP A 238 0.17 -15.72 15.96
N ALA A 239 0.59 -16.22 14.80
CA ALA A 239 -0.08 -15.97 13.52
C ALA A 239 -1.59 -16.31 13.56
N GLY A 240 -1.96 -17.42 14.20
CA GLY A 240 -3.35 -17.86 14.31
C GLY A 240 -4.28 -16.86 15.02
N VAL A 241 -3.77 -16.08 15.98
CA VAL A 241 -4.56 -15.03 16.64
C VAL A 241 -4.97 -13.94 15.64
N TYR A 242 -4.09 -13.59 14.71
CA TYR A 242 -4.42 -12.61 13.67
C TYR A 242 -5.38 -13.18 12.63
N ASP A 243 -5.28 -14.47 12.32
CA ASP A 243 -6.23 -15.14 11.43
C ASP A 243 -7.65 -15.13 12.03
N ASP A 244 -7.78 -15.45 13.32
CA ASP A 244 -9.07 -15.38 14.03
C ASP A 244 -9.62 -13.96 14.08
N LEU A 245 -8.78 -12.97 14.37
CA LEU A 245 -9.19 -11.56 14.36
C LEU A 245 -9.62 -11.09 12.97
N ARG A 246 -8.89 -11.48 11.92
CA ARG A 246 -9.20 -11.16 10.52
C ARG A 246 -10.53 -11.76 10.08
N ALA A 247 -10.83 -12.98 10.50
CA ALA A 247 -12.09 -13.67 10.20
C ALA A 247 -13.25 -13.18 11.08
N GLY A 248 -12.96 -12.67 12.27
CA GLY A 248 -13.94 -12.19 13.25
C GLY A 248 -13.93 -10.67 13.42
N ALA A 249 -13.43 -10.19 14.56
CA ALA A 249 -13.63 -8.82 15.05
C ALA A 249 -13.06 -7.71 14.13
N LEU A 250 -12.14 -8.03 13.22
CA LEU A 250 -11.55 -7.11 12.26
C LEU A 250 -11.96 -7.42 10.81
N SER A 251 -12.92 -8.32 10.60
CA SER A 251 -13.44 -8.58 9.26
C SER A 251 -14.03 -7.30 8.67
N ASN A 252 -13.57 -6.92 7.48
CA ASN A 252 -13.96 -5.67 6.80
C ASN A 252 -13.76 -4.39 7.61
N TYR A 253 -12.76 -4.33 8.51
CA TYR A 253 -12.47 -3.18 9.38
C TYR A 253 -12.44 -1.83 8.64
N GLN A 254 -12.04 -1.83 7.37
CA GLN A 254 -11.96 -0.64 6.53
C GLN A 254 -13.32 0.03 6.29
N ASN A 255 -14.43 -0.65 6.55
CA ASN A 255 -15.79 -0.12 6.43
C ASN A 255 -16.42 0.28 7.78
N PHE A 256 -15.74 0.06 8.92
CA PHE A 256 -16.37 0.29 10.23
C PHE A 256 -16.69 1.77 10.44
N ASN A 257 -17.97 2.05 10.69
CA ASN A 257 -18.55 3.38 10.93
C ASN A 257 -18.29 4.38 9.79
N LEU A 258 -18.35 3.92 8.53
CA LEU A 258 -18.16 4.79 7.36
C LEU A 258 -19.20 5.92 7.28
N ASP A 259 -20.31 5.80 7.98
CA ASP A 259 -21.42 6.75 8.09
C ASP A 259 -21.19 7.88 9.12
N ASP A 260 -20.11 7.82 9.91
CA ASP A 260 -19.81 8.80 10.96
C ASP A 260 -18.33 9.21 10.92
N LYS A 261 -18.06 10.44 10.52
CA LYS A 261 -16.69 10.98 10.41
C LYS A 261 -15.93 11.00 11.74
N ASP A 262 -16.58 11.02 12.90
CA ASP A 262 -15.90 11.05 14.19
C ASP A 262 -15.62 9.63 14.72
N ARG A 263 -16.35 8.64 14.23
CA ARG A 263 -16.22 7.22 14.62
C ARG A 263 -15.61 6.32 13.55
N PHE A 264 -15.41 6.82 12.34
CA PHE A 264 -14.84 6.05 11.24
C PHE A 264 -13.51 5.44 11.65
N TYR A 265 -13.30 4.16 11.30
CA TYR A 265 -12.13 3.37 11.71
C TYR A 265 -10.81 4.12 11.51
N TYR A 266 -10.68 4.85 10.40
CA TYR A 266 -9.45 5.54 10.07
C TYR A 266 -9.17 6.78 10.94
N LYS A 267 -10.12 7.30 11.75
CA LYS A 267 -9.85 8.40 12.70
C LYS A 267 -8.72 8.01 13.65
N ARG A 268 -8.87 6.86 14.32
CA ARG A 268 -7.87 6.35 15.27
C ARG A 268 -6.58 5.89 14.59
N VAL A 269 -6.65 5.47 13.32
CA VAL A 269 -5.48 5.03 12.55
C VAL A 269 -4.62 6.22 12.16
N TYR A 270 -5.21 7.25 11.56
CA TYR A 270 -4.48 8.42 11.08
C TYR A 270 -3.88 9.20 12.27
N LEU A 271 -4.64 9.36 13.36
CA LEU A 271 -4.11 9.91 14.62
C LEU A 271 -3.07 8.97 15.25
N GLY A 272 -3.21 7.65 15.08
CA GLY A 272 -2.21 6.67 15.50
C GLY A 272 -0.85 6.84 14.79
N CYS A 273 -0.84 7.23 13.52
CA CYS A 273 0.41 7.55 12.84
C CYS A 273 1.08 8.82 13.40
N VAL A 274 0.31 9.87 13.72
CA VAL A 274 0.83 11.06 14.43
C VAL A 274 1.35 10.68 15.82
N ARG A 275 0.65 9.80 16.54
CA ARG A 275 1.07 9.25 17.84
C ARG A 275 2.39 8.47 17.74
N ALA A 276 2.62 7.76 16.64
CA ALA A 276 3.88 7.06 16.41
C ALA A 276 5.05 8.05 16.27
N ASN A 277 4.84 9.18 15.61
CA ASN A 277 5.82 10.26 15.52
C ASN A 277 6.04 10.95 16.87
N ASP A 278 5.00 11.12 17.70
CA ASP A 278 5.16 11.63 19.08
C ASP A 278 6.13 10.74 19.86
N PHE A 279 5.98 9.43 19.75
CA PHE A 279 6.88 8.49 20.40
C PHE A 279 8.30 8.56 19.81
N LEU A 280 8.47 8.44 18.49
CA LEU A 280 9.79 8.51 17.84
C LEU A 280 10.55 9.78 18.22
N THR A 281 9.88 10.94 18.17
CA THR A 281 10.52 12.23 18.45
C THR A 281 10.74 12.51 19.94
N SER A 282 10.15 11.69 20.82
CA SER A 282 10.42 11.72 22.27
C SER A 282 11.65 10.91 22.69
N LEU A 283 12.17 10.04 21.82
CA LEU A 283 13.32 9.20 22.14
C LEU A 283 14.59 10.06 22.31
N PRO A 284 15.39 9.88 23.37
CA PRO A 284 16.62 10.65 23.54
C PRO A 284 17.66 10.37 22.44
N GLN A 285 17.55 9.23 21.75
CA GLN A 285 18.36 8.82 20.61
C GLN A 285 17.91 9.45 19.29
N PHE A 286 16.75 10.09 19.23
CA PHE A 286 16.34 10.82 18.01
C PHE A 286 17.22 12.05 17.82
N ASP A 287 17.62 12.32 16.58
CA ASP A 287 18.48 13.48 16.26
C ASP A 287 17.79 14.84 16.40
N GLY A 288 16.47 14.85 16.56
CA GLY A 288 15.66 16.04 16.78
C GLY A 288 15.12 16.68 15.50
N SER A 289 15.48 16.19 14.30
CA SER A 289 15.12 16.88 13.06
C SER A 289 14.77 15.99 11.85
N ASN A 290 15.35 14.79 11.73
CA ASN A 290 15.22 13.98 10.51
C ASN A 290 14.31 12.77 10.73
N LEU A 291 13.03 12.95 10.39
CA LEU A 291 12.02 11.90 10.45
C LEU A 291 11.41 11.68 9.06
N ALA A 292 11.35 10.43 8.60
CA ALA A 292 10.62 10.06 7.39
C ALA A 292 9.51 9.05 7.69
N VAL A 293 8.57 8.92 6.75
CA VAL A 293 7.50 7.92 6.81
C VAL A 293 7.45 7.13 5.50
N THR A 294 7.26 5.82 5.57
CA THR A 294 7.17 4.97 4.38
C THR A 294 6.19 3.81 4.52
N GLY A 295 5.59 3.41 3.41
CA GLY A 295 4.63 2.32 3.35
C GLY A 295 4.09 2.08 1.94
N GLY A 296 3.41 0.94 1.75
CA GLY A 296 2.77 0.57 0.49
C GLY A 296 1.29 0.25 0.65
N SER A 297 0.50 0.50 -0.41
CA SER A 297 -0.96 0.29 -0.41
C SER A 297 -1.64 1.20 0.63
N GLN A 298 -2.36 0.65 1.60
CA GLN A 298 -2.79 1.41 2.79
C GLN A 298 -1.61 2.11 3.48
N GLY A 299 -0.42 1.51 3.52
CA GLY A 299 0.77 2.16 4.05
C GLY A 299 1.17 3.38 3.22
N GLY A 300 1.02 3.33 1.89
CA GLY A 300 1.29 4.49 1.02
C GLY A 300 0.32 5.64 1.28
N ALA A 301 -0.96 5.31 1.50
CA ALA A 301 -1.96 6.27 1.96
C ALA A 301 -1.56 6.90 3.30
N LEU A 302 -1.21 6.06 4.28
CA LEU A 302 -0.80 6.50 5.60
C LEU A 302 0.48 7.35 5.57
N SER A 303 1.43 7.09 4.66
CA SER A 303 2.62 7.94 4.46
C SER A 303 2.22 9.36 4.08
N ILE A 304 1.35 9.52 3.09
CA ILE A 304 0.88 10.82 2.60
C ILE A 304 0.09 11.55 3.70
N VAL A 305 -0.84 10.84 4.36
CA VAL A 305 -1.63 11.36 5.48
C VAL A 305 -0.73 11.84 6.62
N THR A 306 0.24 11.04 7.03
CA THR A 306 1.13 11.37 8.15
C THR A 306 1.98 12.59 7.83
N ALA A 307 2.55 12.65 6.62
CA ALA A 307 3.35 13.80 6.18
C ALA A 307 2.52 15.09 6.05
N ALA A 308 1.24 14.99 5.70
CA ALA A 308 0.34 16.13 5.66
C ALA A 308 -0.10 16.61 7.05
N LEU A 309 -0.26 15.69 8.01
CA LEU A 309 -0.72 16.01 9.35
C LEU A 309 0.38 16.44 10.32
N ASP A 310 1.64 16.08 10.06
CA ASP A 310 2.74 16.23 10.99
C ASP A 310 3.99 16.88 10.36
N SER A 311 4.25 18.13 10.73
CA SER A 311 5.37 18.93 10.23
C SER A 311 6.77 18.45 10.66
N ARG A 312 6.83 17.49 11.60
CA ARG A 312 8.10 16.85 11.98
C ARG A 312 8.61 15.91 10.90
N VAL A 313 7.73 15.37 10.05
CA VAL A 313 8.12 14.54 8.90
C VAL A 313 8.83 15.42 7.86
N LYS A 314 10.00 14.97 7.40
CA LYS A 314 10.86 15.66 6.43
C LYS A 314 10.93 14.97 5.08
N GLY A 315 10.59 13.68 5.00
CA GLY A 315 10.55 12.90 3.76
C GLY A 315 9.43 11.87 3.81
N LEU A 316 8.79 11.59 2.68
CA LEU A 316 7.82 10.50 2.58
C LEU A 316 8.13 9.56 1.42
N GLY A 317 7.96 8.26 1.65
CA GLY A 317 7.97 7.22 0.63
C GLY A 317 6.60 6.55 0.51
N ALA A 318 6.07 6.45 -0.71
CA ALA A 318 4.76 5.85 -0.93
C ALA A 318 4.75 4.89 -2.13
N PHE A 319 4.40 3.64 -1.88
CA PHE A 319 4.11 2.67 -2.93
C PHE A 319 2.60 2.56 -3.14
N TYR A 320 2.18 2.66 -4.41
CA TYR A 320 0.81 2.42 -4.88
C TYR A 320 -0.29 2.80 -3.88
N PRO A 321 -0.45 4.10 -3.52
CA PRO A 321 -1.25 4.50 -2.38
C PRO A 321 -2.73 4.13 -2.53
N ALA A 322 -3.25 3.39 -1.55
CA ALA A 322 -4.68 3.10 -1.42
C ALA A 322 -5.47 4.35 -0.96
N LEU A 323 -6.78 4.21 -0.70
CA LEU A 323 -7.65 5.26 -0.12
C LEU A 323 -7.61 6.61 -0.86
N SER A 324 -7.13 6.59 -2.09
CA SER A 324 -6.99 7.76 -2.95
C SER A 324 -8.20 7.81 -3.84
N ASP A 325 -8.86 8.97 -3.87
CA ASP A 325 -9.92 9.29 -4.80
C ASP A 325 -11.03 8.21 -4.86
N VAL A 326 -11.52 7.82 -3.68
CA VAL A 326 -12.42 6.67 -3.52
C VAL A 326 -13.78 6.89 -4.18
N THR A 327 -14.16 8.15 -4.39
CA THR A 327 -15.42 8.55 -5.04
C THR A 327 -15.40 8.40 -6.56
N GLY A 328 -14.27 8.01 -7.19
CA GLY A 328 -14.15 7.91 -8.65
C GLY A 328 -15.29 7.14 -9.33
N TYR A 329 -15.80 6.07 -8.70
CA TYR A 329 -16.92 5.26 -9.22
C TYR A 329 -18.25 6.03 -9.30
N LEU A 330 -18.47 7.01 -8.42
CA LEU A 330 -19.64 7.90 -8.46
C LEU A 330 -19.59 8.83 -9.67
N HIS A 331 -18.42 8.97 -10.29
CA HIS A 331 -18.16 9.79 -11.48
C HIS A 331 -17.81 8.94 -12.72
N GLY A 332 -18.13 7.64 -12.70
CA GLY A 332 -17.99 6.77 -13.87
C GLY A 332 -16.56 6.37 -14.22
N ARG A 333 -15.61 6.43 -13.27
CA ARG A 333 -14.23 5.97 -13.44
C ARG A 333 -13.71 5.18 -12.24
N ALA A 334 -12.51 4.62 -12.34
CA ALA A 334 -11.92 3.87 -11.24
C ALA A 334 -11.72 4.75 -9.98
N GLY A 335 -12.13 4.21 -8.82
CA GLY A 335 -11.84 4.77 -7.50
C GLY A 335 -10.93 3.85 -6.67
N GLY A 336 -10.21 4.43 -5.71
CA GLY A 336 -9.20 3.72 -4.94
C GLY A 336 -9.73 2.60 -4.04
N TRP A 337 -8.83 1.73 -3.58
CA TRP A 337 -9.13 0.72 -2.56
C TRP A 337 -9.62 1.40 -1.26
N PRO A 338 -10.64 0.87 -0.55
CA PRO A 338 -11.24 -0.46 -0.72
C PRO A 338 -12.44 -0.51 -1.67
N HIS A 339 -12.55 0.46 -2.58
CA HIS A 339 -13.62 0.55 -3.58
C HIS A 339 -15.02 0.68 -2.96
N TYR A 340 -15.17 1.60 -2.00
CA TYR A 340 -16.43 1.82 -1.26
C TYR A 340 -17.67 1.91 -2.15
N PHE A 341 -17.55 2.45 -3.35
CA PHE A 341 -18.68 2.72 -4.25
C PHE A 341 -18.66 1.86 -5.53
N ALA A 342 -18.00 0.70 -5.52
CA ALA A 342 -17.97 -0.24 -6.64
C ALA A 342 -18.84 -1.48 -6.39
N GLY A 343 -19.39 -2.04 -7.47
CA GLY A 343 -20.12 -3.32 -7.43
C GLY A 343 -21.17 -3.37 -6.31
N SER A 344 -21.23 -4.49 -5.60
CA SER A 344 -22.14 -4.69 -4.47
C SER A 344 -21.88 -3.78 -3.27
N SER A 345 -20.69 -3.18 -3.14
CA SER A 345 -20.43 -2.20 -2.07
C SER A 345 -21.22 -0.91 -2.29
N ARG A 346 -21.50 -0.56 -3.54
CA ARG A 346 -22.26 0.64 -3.91
C ARG A 346 -23.65 0.64 -3.30
N ASP A 347 -24.36 -0.48 -3.36
CA ASP A 347 -25.72 -0.63 -2.81
C ASP A 347 -25.80 -0.28 -1.32
N PHE A 348 -24.70 -0.50 -0.59
CA PHE A 348 -24.62 -0.23 0.84
C PHE A 348 -24.03 1.14 1.17
N ASN A 349 -23.16 1.67 0.31
CA ASN A 349 -22.33 2.83 0.61
C ASN A 349 -22.72 4.12 -0.12
N ASP A 350 -23.45 4.07 -1.23
CA ASP A 350 -23.91 5.25 -2.01
C ASP A 350 -25.01 6.01 -1.24
N LYS A 351 -24.60 6.60 -0.12
CA LYS A 351 -25.41 7.35 0.85
C LYS A 351 -24.68 8.64 1.19
N LYS A 352 -25.45 9.72 1.38
CA LYS A 352 -24.90 11.07 1.57
C LYS A 352 -23.93 11.19 2.76
N ASP A 353 -24.25 10.53 3.87
CA ASP A 353 -23.45 10.48 5.10
C ASP A 353 -22.09 9.80 4.87
N LYS A 354 -22.08 8.66 4.19
CA LYS A 354 -20.86 7.90 3.88
C LYS A 354 -19.98 8.62 2.87
N ILE A 355 -20.57 9.19 1.82
CA ILE A 355 -19.85 10.02 0.85
C ILE A 355 -19.21 11.22 1.54
N ALA A 356 -19.97 11.92 2.40
CA ALA A 356 -19.46 13.04 3.18
C ALA A 356 -18.32 12.62 4.11
N THR A 357 -18.46 11.50 4.81
CA THR A 357 -17.39 10.96 5.65
C THR A 357 -16.14 10.65 4.83
N THR A 358 -16.25 9.98 3.67
CA THR A 358 -15.06 9.67 2.85
C THR A 358 -14.24 10.89 2.48
N ALA A 359 -14.86 12.06 2.28
CA ALA A 359 -14.15 13.29 1.96
C ALA A 359 -13.16 13.73 3.06
N TYR A 360 -13.41 13.41 4.34
CA TYR A 360 -12.46 13.72 5.43
C TYR A 360 -11.27 12.76 5.49
N TYR A 361 -11.33 11.63 4.80
CA TYR A 361 -10.36 10.54 4.90
C TYR A 361 -9.65 10.19 3.59
N ASP A 362 -10.14 10.70 2.48
CA ASP A 362 -9.56 10.52 1.17
C ASP A 362 -8.15 11.13 1.10
N VAL A 363 -7.19 10.32 0.67
CA VAL A 363 -5.77 10.69 0.58
C VAL A 363 -5.55 11.92 -0.30
N VAL A 364 -6.41 12.18 -1.30
CA VAL A 364 -6.34 13.38 -2.14
C VAL A 364 -6.31 14.65 -1.29
N ASN A 365 -7.15 14.74 -0.25
CA ASN A 365 -7.25 15.97 0.54
C ASN A 365 -6.04 16.17 1.46
N PHE A 366 -5.38 15.09 1.88
CA PHE A 366 -4.08 15.16 2.55
C PHE A 366 -2.96 15.51 1.57
N ALA A 367 -2.98 14.95 0.36
CA ALA A 367 -1.98 15.18 -0.67
C ALA A 367 -1.84 16.69 -1.02
N ARG A 368 -2.95 17.43 -1.06
CA ARG A 368 -2.97 18.91 -1.20
C ARG A 368 -2.12 19.65 -0.16
N ARG A 369 -2.00 19.05 1.02
CA ARG A 369 -1.41 19.63 2.22
C ARG A 369 0.03 19.17 2.44
N VAL A 370 0.54 18.22 1.65
CA VAL A 370 1.96 17.82 1.70
C VAL A 370 2.84 18.99 1.28
N LYS A 371 3.85 19.30 2.10
CA LYS A 371 4.84 20.38 1.86
C LYS A 371 6.29 19.89 1.78
N ILE A 372 6.53 18.61 2.04
CA ILE A 372 7.87 18.02 2.09
C ILE A 372 8.15 17.15 0.87
N PRO A 373 9.43 16.88 0.54
CA PRO A 373 9.78 16.01 -0.58
C PRO A 373 9.21 14.60 -0.46
N GLY A 374 8.78 14.01 -1.58
CA GLY A 374 8.27 12.65 -1.60
C GLY A 374 8.74 11.81 -2.79
N GLN A 375 9.07 10.54 -2.52
CA GLN A 375 9.33 9.52 -3.54
C GLN A 375 8.14 8.58 -3.64
N TYR A 376 7.70 8.34 -4.88
CA TYR A 376 6.52 7.54 -5.19
C TYR A 376 6.88 6.42 -6.18
N SER A 377 6.15 5.31 -6.12
CA SER A 377 6.32 4.21 -7.07
C SER A 377 5.07 3.34 -7.22
N TRP A 378 4.71 3.00 -8.45
CA TRP A 378 3.62 2.07 -8.81
C TRP A 378 3.73 1.60 -10.26
N GLY A 379 2.83 0.70 -10.67
CA GLY A 379 2.61 0.29 -12.05
C GLY A 379 1.20 0.59 -12.55
N PHE A 380 1.01 0.53 -13.86
CA PHE A 380 -0.29 0.78 -14.48
C PHE A 380 -1.21 -0.45 -14.43
N ASN A 381 -0.65 -1.62 -14.12
CA ASN A 381 -1.37 -2.88 -14.07
C ASN A 381 -1.95 -3.19 -12.68
N ASP A 382 -1.87 -2.27 -11.72
CA ASP A 382 -2.45 -2.46 -10.39
C ASP A 382 -4.00 -2.47 -10.47
N GLU A 383 -4.59 -3.60 -10.09
CA GLU A 383 -6.05 -3.80 -10.07
C GLU A 383 -6.66 -3.58 -8.69
N THR A 384 -5.82 -3.49 -7.65
CA THR A 384 -6.19 -3.24 -6.26
C THR A 384 -6.24 -1.74 -6.01
N CYS A 385 -5.13 -1.04 -6.29
CA CYS A 385 -5.04 0.41 -6.24
C CYS A 385 -4.91 0.92 -7.68
N PRO A 386 -6.02 1.24 -8.37
CA PRO A 386 -5.97 1.60 -9.78
C PRO A 386 -5.15 2.88 -10.02
N PRO A 387 -4.29 2.93 -11.06
CA PRO A 387 -3.47 4.11 -11.35
C PRO A 387 -4.28 5.38 -11.54
N THR A 388 -5.51 5.33 -12.04
CA THR A 388 -6.41 6.51 -12.08
C THR A 388 -6.51 7.17 -10.70
N SER A 389 -6.73 6.37 -9.65
CA SER A 389 -6.92 6.90 -8.30
C SER A 389 -5.58 7.35 -7.66
N MET A 390 -4.49 6.66 -7.97
CA MET A 390 -3.14 7.03 -7.51
C MET A 390 -2.69 8.37 -8.12
N TYR A 391 -2.89 8.56 -9.42
CA TYR A 391 -2.60 9.82 -10.10
C TYR A 391 -3.48 10.97 -9.59
N ALA A 392 -4.76 10.73 -9.30
CA ALA A 392 -5.63 11.76 -8.71
C ALA A 392 -5.08 12.35 -7.40
N ALA A 393 -4.49 11.52 -6.54
CA ALA A 393 -3.80 11.98 -5.33
C ALA A 393 -2.41 12.58 -5.62
N TYR A 394 -1.62 11.96 -6.50
CA TYR A 394 -0.28 12.43 -6.82
C TYR A 394 -0.29 13.80 -7.51
N ASN A 395 -1.20 14.04 -8.46
CA ASN A 395 -1.23 15.22 -9.29
C ASN A 395 -1.50 16.50 -8.49
N VAL A 396 -2.21 16.42 -7.36
CA VAL A 396 -2.52 17.57 -6.51
C VAL A 396 -1.39 17.97 -5.56
N ILE A 397 -0.33 17.18 -5.47
CA ILE A 397 0.85 17.48 -4.63
C ILE A 397 1.70 18.53 -5.35
N THR A 398 1.90 19.68 -4.69
CA THR A 398 2.75 20.77 -5.22
C THR A 398 4.17 20.77 -4.63
N ALA A 399 4.41 19.97 -3.59
CA ALA A 399 5.74 19.78 -3.01
C ALA A 399 6.68 19.05 -3.98
N PRO A 400 8.01 19.12 -3.80
CA PRO A 400 8.96 18.35 -4.59
C PRO A 400 8.60 16.86 -4.57
N LYS A 401 8.45 16.25 -5.74
CA LYS A 401 8.01 14.86 -5.86
C LYS A 401 8.69 14.17 -7.04
N SER A 402 9.01 12.90 -6.84
CA SER A 402 9.56 12.01 -7.87
C SER A 402 8.71 10.75 -7.98
N LEU A 403 8.46 10.30 -9.20
CA LEU A 403 7.67 9.10 -9.46
C LEU A 403 8.50 8.11 -10.28
N TYR A 404 8.68 6.91 -9.74
CA TYR A 404 9.25 5.78 -10.46
C TYR A 404 8.13 4.85 -10.94
N LEU A 405 7.97 4.73 -12.25
CA LEU A 405 6.96 3.85 -12.85
C LEU A 405 7.59 2.49 -13.19
N ALA A 406 7.09 1.43 -12.56
CA ALA A 406 7.31 0.05 -13.00
C ALA A 406 6.05 -0.41 -13.72
N LEU A 407 5.93 -0.03 -14.99
CA LEU A 407 4.67 0.02 -15.75
C LEU A 407 3.83 -1.27 -15.68
N ASP A 408 4.48 -2.42 -15.76
CA ASP A 408 3.85 -3.73 -15.80
C ASP A 408 3.44 -4.27 -14.41
N THR A 409 3.92 -3.65 -13.34
CA THR A 409 3.65 -4.11 -11.99
C THR A 409 2.17 -3.96 -11.63
N GLY A 410 1.65 -5.02 -11.02
CA GLY A 410 0.34 -5.02 -10.39
C GLY A 410 0.43 -4.48 -8.96
N HIS A 411 -0.31 -5.10 -8.03
CA HIS A 411 -0.23 -4.75 -6.61
C HIS A 411 0.97 -5.41 -5.90
N TRP A 412 2.16 -5.23 -6.45
CA TRP A 412 3.43 -5.77 -5.96
C TRP A 412 4.59 -4.87 -6.44
N THR A 413 5.79 -5.10 -5.92
CA THR A 413 6.99 -4.33 -6.29
C THR A 413 8.15 -5.24 -6.65
N TYR A 414 8.96 -4.82 -7.62
CA TYR A 414 10.32 -5.31 -7.81
C TYR A 414 11.25 -4.93 -6.65
N PRO A 415 12.34 -5.71 -6.40
CA PRO A 415 13.42 -5.30 -5.51
C PRO A 415 13.96 -3.91 -5.83
N GLU A 416 14.15 -3.59 -7.12
CA GLU A 416 14.69 -2.31 -7.59
C GLU A 416 13.81 -1.12 -7.19
N GLN A 417 12.47 -1.30 -7.18
CA GLN A 417 11.55 -0.28 -6.67
C GLN A 417 11.76 -0.03 -5.18
N ARG A 418 12.03 -1.09 -4.40
CA ARG A 418 12.28 -1.01 -2.96
C ARG A 418 13.63 -0.37 -2.68
N ASP A 419 14.67 -0.76 -3.42
CA ASP A 419 16.02 -0.25 -3.27
C ASP A 419 16.10 1.24 -3.62
N LEU A 420 15.43 1.65 -4.70
CA LEU A 420 15.33 3.07 -5.07
C LEU A 420 14.66 3.90 -3.97
N MET A 421 13.51 3.43 -3.47
CA MET A 421 12.79 4.12 -2.39
C MET A 421 13.63 4.19 -1.11
N ASN A 422 14.24 3.07 -0.72
CA ASN A 422 15.03 2.98 0.50
C ASN A 422 16.27 3.87 0.41
N GLY A 423 17.00 3.78 -0.70
CA GLY A 423 18.16 4.62 -0.97
C GLY A 423 17.82 6.11 -0.97
N TRP A 424 16.67 6.50 -1.55
CA TRP A 424 16.19 7.88 -1.51
C TRP A 424 15.92 8.34 -0.07
N LEU A 425 15.19 7.54 0.73
CA LEU A 425 14.88 7.87 2.14
C LEU A 425 16.15 8.01 2.98
N LEU A 426 17.11 7.09 2.83
CA LEU A 426 18.35 7.10 3.60
C LEU A 426 19.21 8.33 3.26
N LYS A 427 19.39 8.64 1.97
CA LYS A 427 20.12 9.84 1.53
C LYS A 427 19.48 11.11 2.05
N HIS A 428 18.15 11.22 1.90
CA HIS A 428 17.38 12.36 2.37
C HIS A 428 17.52 12.58 3.88
N LEU A 429 17.49 11.51 4.68
CA LEU A 429 17.64 11.59 6.13
C LEU A 429 19.07 11.86 6.59
N LYS A 430 20.08 11.46 5.83
CA LYS A 430 21.51 11.68 6.14
C LYS A 430 22.04 12.99 5.57
N GLY A 431 21.26 13.69 4.75
CA GLY A 431 21.68 14.94 4.09
C GLY A 431 22.71 14.72 2.97
N GLU A 432 22.66 13.56 2.31
CA GLU A 432 23.57 13.14 1.23
C GLU A 432 23.06 13.44 -0.18
#